data_AF-A0A5D9CB16-F1
#
_entry.id   AF-A0A5D9CB16-F1
#
_cell.length_a   1.000
_cell.length_b   1.000
_cell.length_c   1.000
_cell.angle_alpha   90.00
_cell.angle_beta   90.00
_cell.angle_gamma   90.00
#
_symmetry.space_group_name_H-M   'P 1'
#
loop_
_entity.id
_entity.type
_entity.pdbx_description
1 polymer ?
#
loop_
_entity_poly.entity_id
_entity_poly.type
_entity_poly.pdbx_seq_one_letter_code
_entity_poly.pdbx_strand_id
1 'polypeptide(L)'
;METRRPLTDAETALVRGMFGDAVDPARVAVNRRRWFPLQRRNVVMAPDGEIWCHPDGPTWQPCYASAGTNWAALFLHEMTV
;
A
#
# COMPACT_ATOMS: atom_id res chain seq x y z
N MET A 1 15.98 1.64 10.46
CA MET A 1 15.12 0.77 9.63
C MET A 1 14.38 1.64 8.64
N GLU A 2 14.41 1.27 7.37
CA GLU A 2 13.78 2.04 6.31
C GLU A 2 12.25 2.00 6.46
N THR A 3 11.61 3.16 6.52
CA THR A 3 10.16 3.30 6.76
C THR A 3 9.36 3.47 5.47
N ARG A 4 10.02 3.39 4.31
CA ARG A 4 9.43 3.41 2.97
C ARG A 4 9.97 2.21 2.22
N ARG A 5 9.12 1.51 1.48
CA ARG A 5 9.54 0.40 0.60
C ARG A 5 8.85 0.50 -0.75
N PRO A 6 9.51 0.09 -1.85
CA PRO A 6 8.79 -0.16 -3.09
C PRO A 6 7.78 -1.30 -2.93
N LEU A 7 6.89 -1.45 -3.91
CA LEU A 7 6.07 -2.65 -4.01
C LEU A 7 6.94 -3.90 -4.16
N THR A 8 6.51 -5.00 -3.56
CA THR A 8 7.15 -6.30 -3.80
C THR A 8 6.81 -6.82 -5.20
N ASP A 9 7.54 -7.83 -5.67
CA ASP A 9 7.22 -8.48 -6.95
C ASP A 9 5.80 -9.07 -6.95
N ALA A 10 5.36 -9.63 -5.81
CA ALA A 10 4.02 -10.20 -5.66
C ALA A 10 2.93 -9.12 -5.65
N GLU A 11 3.17 -7.97 -5.02
CA GLU A 11 2.26 -6.81 -5.09
C GLU A 11 2.19 -6.24 -6.51
N THR A 12 3.34 -6.15 -7.19
CA THR A 12 3.43 -5.71 -8.59
C THR A 12 2.63 -6.63 -9.51
N ALA A 13 2.77 -7.96 -9.35
CA ALA A 13 2.00 -8.94 -10.10
C ALA A 13 0.50 -8.83 -9.80
N LEU A 14 0.12 -8.58 -8.54
CA LEU A 14 -1.27 -8.38 -8.14
C LEU A 14 -1.88 -7.12 -8.78
N VAL A 15 -1.14 -6.00 -8.78
CA VAL A 15 -1.55 -4.76 -9.46
C VAL A 15 -1.73 -4.99 -10.95
N ARG A 16 -0.73 -5.59 -11.62
CA ARG A 16 -0.80 -5.90 -13.06
C ARG A 16 -1.96 -6.85 -13.40
N GLY A 17 -2.25 -7.82 -12.53
CA GLY A 17 -3.36 -8.74 -12.71
C GLY A 17 -4.75 -8.08 -12.64
N MET A 18 -4.91 -7.03 -11.82
CA MET A 18 -6.18 -6.31 -11.68
C MET A 18 -6.32 -5.16 -12.69
N PHE A 19 -5.27 -4.36 -12.86
CA PHE A 19 -5.32 -3.08 -13.58
C PHE A 19 -4.64 -3.13 -14.95
N GLY A 20 -3.98 -4.23 -15.31
CA GLY A 20 -3.17 -4.30 -16.53
C GLY A 20 -2.09 -3.23 -16.53
N ASP A 21 -2.03 -2.43 -17.60
CA ASP A 21 -1.07 -1.34 -17.77
C ASP A 21 -1.60 0.03 -17.35
N ALA A 22 -2.82 0.11 -16.80
CA ALA A 22 -3.44 1.38 -16.41
C ALA A 22 -2.77 2.03 -15.19
N VAL A 23 -2.07 1.24 -14.37
CA VAL A 23 -1.36 1.68 -13.17
C VAL A 23 0.10 1.26 -13.29
N ASP A 24 1.02 2.20 -13.07
CA ASP A 24 2.45 1.91 -13.03
C ASP A 24 2.92 1.62 -11.58
N PRO A 25 3.10 0.34 -11.19
CA PRO A 25 3.50 -0.04 -9.84
C PRO A 25 4.91 0.45 -9.48
N ALA A 26 5.77 0.77 -10.44
CA ALA A 26 7.12 1.26 -10.18
C ALA A 26 7.13 2.66 -9.54
N ARG A 27 6.02 3.40 -9.67
CA ARG A 27 5.86 4.74 -9.09
C ARG A 27 5.30 4.73 -7.67
N VAL A 28 4.81 3.57 -7.20
CA VAL A 28 4.14 3.45 -5.90
C VAL A 28 5.10 2.90 -4.85
N ALA A 29 5.01 3.46 -3.65
CA ALA A 29 5.71 2.96 -2.47
C ALA A 29 4.78 2.86 -1.26
N VAL A 30 5.14 1.98 -0.33
CA VAL A 30 4.46 1.83 0.95
C VAL A 30 5.29 2.50 2.04
N ASN A 31 4.71 3.50 2.68
CA ASN A 31 5.28 4.24 3.79
C ASN A 31 4.68 3.75 5.11
N ARG A 32 5.54 3.29 6.02
CA ARG A 32 5.22 3.08 7.44
C ARG A 32 5.40 4.40 8.21
N ARG A 33 4.62 5.41 7.83
CA ARG A 33 4.62 6.77 8.38
C ARG A 33 3.22 7.37 8.29
N ARG A 34 2.94 8.36 9.15
CA ARG A 34 1.74 9.19 8.99
C ARG A 34 1.93 10.14 7.80
N TRP A 35 0.93 10.24 6.94
CA TRP A 35 0.87 11.30 5.94
C TRP A 35 0.28 12.60 6.53
N PHE A 36 -0.79 12.49 7.32
CA PHE A 36 -1.43 13.61 8.02
C PHE A 36 -1.28 13.49 9.54
N PRO A 37 -1.09 14.58 10.30
CA PRO A 37 -0.94 14.51 11.76
C PRO A 37 -2.09 13.80 12.50
N LEU A 38 -3.32 13.92 11.98
CA LEU A 38 -4.53 13.29 12.54
C LEU A 38 -4.91 11.95 11.88
N GLN A 39 -4.02 11.36 11.06
CA GLN A 39 -4.24 10.03 10.52
C GLN A 39 -4.43 9.03 11.67
N ARG A 40 -5.55 8.29 11.65
CA ARG A 40 -5.86 7.28 12.68
C ARG A 40 -4.98 6.04 12.51
N ARG A 41 -4.71 5.32 13.60
CA ARG A 41 -3.83 4.14 13.62
C ARG A 41 -4.30 3.00 12.71
N ASN A 42 -5.61 2.84 12.52
CA ASN A 42 -6.21 1.78 11.72
C ASN A 42 -6.60 2.22 10.29
N VAL A 43 -6.10 3.37 9.82
CA VAL A 43 -6.45 3.95 8.51
C VAL A 43 -5.22 3.99 7.62
N VAL A 44 -5.39 3.49 6.39
CA VAL A 44 -4.46 3.69 5.28
C VAL A 44 -4.91 4.93 4.50
N MET A 45 -3.95 5.67 3.92
CA MET A 45 -4.27 6.77 3.02
C MET A 45 -3.37 6.70 1.79
N ALA A 46 -3.88 7.08 0.62
CA ALA A 46 -3.10 7.21 -0.61
C ALA A 46 -3.41 8.51 -1.39
N PRO A 47 -3.06 9.68 -0.85
CA PRO A 47 -3.43 10.98 -1.43
C PRO A 47 -2.50 11.48 -2.54
N ASP A 48 -1.31 10.90 -2.69
CA ASP A 48 -0.24 11.36 -3.59
C ASP A 48 0.33 10.24 -4.46
N GLY A 49 -0.41 9.13 -4.60
CA GLY A 49 0.00 7.94 -5.36
C GLY A 49 0.95 7.01 -4.61
N GLU A 50 1.27 7.29 -3.34
CA GLU A 50 1.92 6.36 -2.43
C GLU A 50 0.96 5.90 -1.33
N ILE A 51 1.24 4.74 -0.72
CA ILE A 51 0.40 4.15 0.34
C ILE A 51 0.99 4.50 1.71
N TRP A 52 0.19 5.10 2.59
CA TRP A 52 0.62 5.59 3.90
C TRP A 52 -0.06 4.83 5.02
N CYS A 53 0.73 4.02 5.72
CA CYS A 53 0.31 3.23 6.88
C CYS A 53 0.81 3.89 8.15
N HIS A 54 -0.08 4.15 9.11
CA HIS A 54 0.31 4.67 10.40
C HIS A 54 1.39 3.77 11.05
N PRO A 55 2.52 4.31 11.54
CA PRO A 55 3.68 3.51 11.94
C PRO A 55 3.39 2.56 13.10
N ASP A 56 2.53 3.01 14.01
CA ASP A 56 2.06 2.26 15.18
C ASP A 56 0.69 1.59 14.94
N GLY A 57 0.28 1.47 13.67
CA GLY A 57 -0.97 0.86 13.26
C GLY A 57 -0.81 -0.61 12.87
N PRO A 58 -1.91 -1.39 12.78
CA PRO A 58 -1.86 -2.79 12.36
C PRO A 58 -1.90 -2.96 10.84
N THR A 59 -2.07 -1.88 10.07
CA THR A 59 -2.38 -1.96 8.63
C THR A 59 -1.18 -2.21 7.74
N TRP A 60 0.04 -1.95 8.23
CA TRP A 60 1.26 -2.17 7.46
C TRP A 60 1.54 -3.68 7.29
N GLN A 61 1.81 -4.09 6.07
CA GLN A 61 2.24 -5.46 5.74
C GLN A 61 3.59 -5.47 5.01
N PRO A 62 4.44 -6.49 5.23
CA PRO A 62 5.66 -6.67 4.44
C PRO A 62 5.35 -7.00 2.97
N CYS A 63 4.22 -7.66 2.72
CA CYS A 63 3.67 -7.93 1.38
C CYS A 63 2.15 -8.11 1.49
N TYR A 64 1.36 -7.21 0.91
CA TYR A 64 -0.11 -7.31 0.92
C TYR A 64 -0.63 -8.49 0.10
N ALA A 65 0.05 -8.84 -0.99
CA ALA A 65 -0.32 -9.97 -1.84
C ALA A 65 -0.20 -11.33 -1.13
N SER A 66 0.68 -11.45 -0.14
CA SER A 66 0.88 -12.69 0.64
C SER A 66 0.23 -12.66 2.03
N ALA A 67 -0.37 -11.54 2.44
CA ALA A 67 -0.96 -11.38 3.77
C ALA A 67 -2.40 -11.94 3.86
N GLY A 68 -3.01 -12.32 2.74
CA GLY A 68 -4.37 -12.86 2.66
C GLY A 68 -5.37 -11.91 1.99
N THR A 69 -6.55 -12.43 1.66
CA THR A 69 -7.52 -11.76 0.77
C THR A 69 -7.95 -10.37 1.24
N ASN A 70 -8.20 -10.18 2.54
CA ASN A 70 -8.61 -8.88 3.06
C ASN A 70 -7.52 -7.82 2.92
N TRP A 71 -6.24 -8.21 3.08
CA TRP A 71 -5.10 -7.31 2.91
C TRP A 71 -4.82 -7.00 1.45
N ALA A 72 -4.94 -8.00 0.57
CA ALA A 72 -4.87 -7.80 -0.87
C ALA A 72 -5.99 -6.86 -1.35
N ALA A 73 -7.22 -7.01 -0.84
CA ALA A 73 -8.34 -6.15 -1.17
C ALA A 73 -8.15 -4.71 -0.66
N LEU A 74 -7.69 -4.53 0.59
CA LEU A 74 -7.33 -3.20 1.11
C LEU A 74 -6.28 -2.53 0.23
N PHE A 75 -5.20 -3.25 -0.09
CA PHE A 75 -4.15 -2.74 -0.96
C PHE A 75 -4.68 -2.32 -2.33
N LEU A 76 -5.44 -3.19 -3.01
CA LEU A 76 -6.02 -2.87 -4.32
C LEU A 76 -7.04 -1.74 -4.27
N HIS A 77 -7.78 -1.57 -3.17
CA HIS A 77 -8.66 -0.42 -2.97
C HIS A 77 -7.86 0.89 -3.02
N GLU A 78 -6.73 0.97 -2.32
CA GLU A 78 -5.87 2.16 -2.32
C GLU A 78 -5.15 2.37 -3.66
N MET A 79 -5.02 1.35 -4.50
CA MET A 79 -4.46 1.50 -5.86
C MET A 79 -5.44 2.18 -6.84
N THR A 80 -6.67 2.49 -6.42
CA THR A 80 -7.68 3.17 -7.24
C THR A 80 -7.72 4.69 -7.09
N VAL A 81 -6.89 5.26 -6.21
CA VAL A 81 -6.87 6.69 -5.86
C VAL A 81 -5.58 7.39 -6.27
#